data_AF-A0A502GL93-F1
#
_entry.id   AF-A0A502GL93-F1
#
_cell.length_a   1.000
_cell.length_b   1.000
_cell.length_c   1.000
_cell.angle_alpha   90.00
_cell.angle_beta   90.00
_cell.angle_gamma   90.00
#
_symmetry.space_group_name_H-M   'P 1'
#
loop_
_entity.id
_entity.type
_entity.pdbx_description
1 polymer ?
#
loop_
_entity_poly.entity_id
_entity_poly.type
_entity_poly.pdbx_seq_one_letter_code
_entity_poly.pdbx_strand_id
1 'polypeptide(L)'
;MNNVNASNAATDEIMLTSDVLARYKISRSTLYFWSTPARMPASFKRPFPPPKIAGSPKRWRKTDLLQWEEEVNAVSVAGQQPSQDVQATQSATGADLPDSREGYSEP
;
A
#
# COMPACT_ATOMS: atom_id res chain seq x y z
N MET A 1 -2.07 -12.14 -51.96
CA MET A 1 -1.40 -12.38 -50.66
C MET A 1 -1.50 -11.10 -49.85
N ASN A 2 -2.48 -10.98 -48.97
CA ASN A 2 -2.67 -9.76 -48.17
C ASN A 2 -1.99 -9.96 -46.82
N ASN A 3 -0.92 -9.21 -46.58
CA ASN A 3 -0.18 -9.18 -45.32
C ASN A 3 -1.12 -8.79 -44.17
N VAL A 4 -1.52 -9.79 -43.39
CA VAL A 4 -2.03 -9.58 -42.03
C VAL A 4 -0.87 -9.15 -41.16
N ASN A 5 -0.68 -7.84 -41.06
CA ASN A 5 0.23 -7.24 -40.10
C ASN A 5 -0.25 -7.60 -38.68
N ALA A 6 0.30 -8.68 -38.13
CA ALA A 6 0.14 -9.14 -36.75
C ALA A 6 0.84 -8.21 -35.76
N SER A 7 0.62 -6.90 -35.92
CA SER A 7 0.97 -5.90 -34.91
C SER A 7 -0.07 -5.98 -33.80
N ASN A 8 0.12 -6.95 -32.90
CA ASN A 8 -0.21 -6.86 -31.48
C ASN A 8 -1.44 -5.98 -31.15
N ALA A 9 -2.60 -6.33 -31.70
CA ALA A 9 -3.88 -5.96 -31.11
C ALA A 9 -4.04 -6.77 -29.82
N ALA A 10 -3.13 -6.56 -28.87
CA ALA A 10 -3.23 -7.03 -27.51
C ALA A 10 -4.53 -6.43 -26.99
N THR A 11 -5.55 -7.28 -26.91
CA THR A 11 -6.86 -6.94 -26.36
C THR A 11 -6.62 -6.26 -25.04
N ASP A 12 -6.96 -4.98 -24.95
CA ASP A 12 -6.90 -4.22 -23.71
C ASP A 12 -7.87 -4.89 -22.72
N GLU A 13 -7.32 -5.81 -21.93
CA GLU A 13 -8.10 -6.70 -21.08
C GLU A 13 -8.80 -5.86 -20.00
N ILE A 14 -10.12 -5.95 -19.98
CA ILE A 14 -10.93 -5.20 -19.02
C ILE A 14 -10.98 -5.98 -17.71
N MET A 15 -10.40 -5.40 -16.67
CA MET A 15 -10.46 -5.94 -15.31
C MET A 15 -11.65 -5.34 -14.56
N LEU A 16 -12.46 -6.19 -13.94
CA LEU A 16 -13.50 -5.76 -13.02
C LEU A 16 -12.93 -5.52 -11.63
N THR A 17 -13.77 -4.95 -10.75
CA THR A 17 -13.38 -4.77 -9.34
C THR A 17 -12.93 -6.08 -8.70
N SER A 18 -13.63 -7.20 -8.95
CA SER A 18 -13.26 -8.52 -8.44
C SER A 18 -11.84 -8.94 -8.84
N ASP A 19 -11.50 -8.80 -10.11
CA ASP A 19 -10.20 -9.17 -10.65
C ASP A 19 -9.08 -8.31 -10.09
N VAL A 20 -9.31 -7.00 -9.94
CA VAL A 20 -8.38 -6.08 -9.29
C VAL A 20 -8.09 -6.51 -7.86
N LEU A 21 -9.14 -6.82 -7.08
CA LEU A 21 -8.97 -7.25 -5.69
C LEU A 21 -8.20 -8.58 -5.60
N ALA A 22 -8.50 -9.54 -6.47
CA ALA A 22 -7.83 -10.83 -6.50
C ALA A 22 -6.35 -10.70 -6.90
N ARG A 23 -6.04 -9.86 -7.90
CA ARG A 23 -4.67 -9.64 -8.39
C ARG A 23 -3.75 -9.09 -7.31
N TYR A 24 -4.17 -8.02 -6.63
CA TYR A 24 -3.36 -7.38 -5.60
C TYR A 24 -3.51 -8.06 -4.23
N LYS A 25 -4.41 -9.05 -4.11
CA LYS A 25 -4.74 -9.73 -2.85
C LYS A 25 -5.15 -8.73 -1.75
N ILE A 26 -5.94 -7.74 -2.16
CA ILE A 26 -6.39 -6.65 -1.29
C ILE A 26 -7.91 -6.66 -1.10
N SER A 27 -8.36 -5.99 -0.03
CA SER A 27 -9.78 -5.73 0.19
C SER A 27 -10.28 -4.50 -0.57
N ARG A 28 -11.60 -4.39 -0.74
CA ARG A 28 -12.24 -3.22 -1.37
C ARG A 28 -11.93 -1.91 -0.62
N SER A 29 -11.82 -1.96 0.70
CA SER A 29 -11.42 -0.82 1.52
C SER A 29 -9.98 -0.39 1.20
N THR A 30 -9.06 -1.34 1.06
CA THR A 30 -7.66 -1.07 0.67
C THR A 30 -7.59 -0.40 -0.69
N LEU A 31 -8.37 -0.89 -1.67
CA LEU A 31 -8.47 -0.25 -2.99
C LEU A 31 -8.95 1.21 -2.88
N TYR A 32 -9.96 1.48 -2.04
CA TYR A 32 -10.43 2.84 -1.81
C TYR A 32 -9.35 3.74 -1.18
N PHE A 33 -8.61 3.23 -0.19
CA PHE A 33 -7.48 3.95 0.40
C PHE A 33 -6.40 4.27 -0.64
N TRP A 34 -6.04 3.30 -1.48
CA TRP A 34 -5.03 3.49 -2.53
C TRP A 34 -5.48 4.50 -3.59
N SER A 35 -6.78 4.56 -3.93
CA SER A 35 -7.32 5.55 -4.86
C SER A 35 -7.47 6.95 -4.27
N THR A 36 -7.31 7.11 -2.95
CA THR A 36 -7.50 8.41 -2.28
C THR A 36 -6.13 9.06 -2.01
N PRO A 37 -5.77 10.19 -2.65
CA PRO A 37 -4.44 10.80 -2.50
C PRO A 37 -4.02 11.03 -1.05
N ALA A 38 -4.95 11.46 -0.19
CA ALA A 38 -4.68 11.76 1.22
C ALA A 38 -4.50 10.51 2.11
N ARG A 39 -4.86 9.32 1.61
CA ARG A 39 -4.81 8.06 2.38
C ARG A 39 -3.97 6.98 1.73
N MET A 40 -3.44 7.27 0.54
CA MET A 40 -2.53 6.41 -0.16
C MET A 40 -1.24 6.24 0.67
N PRO A 41 -0.65 5.03 0.73
CA PRO A 41 0.66 4.84 1.34
C PRO A 41 1.70 5.79 0.73
N ALA A 42 2.53 6.41 1.58
CA ALA A 42 3.61 7.31 1.12
C ALA A 42 4.63 6.60 0.21
N SER A 43 4.67 5.27 0.24
CA SER A 43 5.47 4.43 -0.65
C SER A 43 5.04 4.50 -2.12
N PHE A 44 3.82 4.94 -2.40
CA PHE A 44 3.32 5.08 -3.76
C PHE A 44 3.52 6.51 -4.26
N LYS A 45 4.00 6.65 -5.49
CA LYS A 45 4.17 7.97 -6.14
C LYS A 45 2.85 8.64 -6.53
N ARG A 46 1.81 7.84 -6.79
CA ARG A 46 0.51 8.34 -7.25
C ARG A 46 -0.63 7.39 -6.86
N PRO A 47 -1.85 7.91 -6.65
CA PRO A 47 -3.00 7.10 -6.26
C PRO A 47 -3.31 6.02 -7.30
N PHE A 48 -3.97 4.97 -6.84
CA PHE A 48 -4.46 3.91 -7.71
C PHE A 48 -5.41 4.48 -8.76
N PRO A 49 -5.24 4.13 -10.04
CA PRO A 49 -5.93 4.78 -11.14
C PRO A 49 -7.45 4.64 -11.05
N PRO A 50 -8.22 5.68 -11.43
CA PRO A 50 -9.67 5.59 -11.48
C PRO A 50 -10.12 4.62 -12.59
N PRO A 51 -11.32 4.02 -12.46
CA PRO A 51 -11.89 3.20 -13.53
C PRO A 51 -12.09 4.05 -14.78
N LYS A 52 -11.63 3.54 -15.93
CA LYS A 52 -11.62 4.29 -17.20
C LYS A 52 -12.95 4.23 -17.95
N ILE A 53 -13.75 3.21 -17.67
CA ILE A 53 -15.07 3.05 -18.25
C ILE A 53 -16.07 3.26 -17.12
N ALA A 54 -16.85 4.33 -17.23
CA ALA A 54 -17.94 4.61 -16.32
C ALA A 54 -18.98 3.49 -16.43
N GLY A 55 -19.33 2.88 -15.29
CA GLY A 55 -20.27 1.77 -15.24
C GLY A 55 -20.32 1.11 -13.86
N SER A 56 -21.38 0.33 -13.63
CA SER A 56 -21.50 -0.56 -12.48
C SER A 56 -21.55 -2.00 -13.02
N PRO A 57 -20.54 -2.85 -12.78
CA PRO A 57 -19.35 -2.63 -11.95
C PRO A 57 -18.30 -1.73 -12.61
N LYS A 58 -17.43 -1.14 -11.78
CA LYS A 58 -16.27 -0.36 -12.21
C LYS A 58 -15.30 -1.22 -13.03
N ARG A 59 -14.76 -0.65 -14.11
CA ARG A 59 -13.93 -1.34 -15.11
C ARG A 59 -12.59 -0.60 -15.29
N TRP A 60 -11.49 -1.36 -15.23
CA TRP A 60 -10.13 -0.89 -15.47
C TRP A 60 -9.55 -1.55 -16.71
N ARG A 61 -8.67 -0.83 -17.40
CA ARG A 61 -7.83 -1.42 -18.43
C ARG A 61 -6.61 -2.04 -17.77
N LYS A 62 -6.27 -3.28 -18.12
CA LYS A 62 -5.08 -3.95 -17.59
C LYS A 62 -3.80 -3.16 -17.88
N THR A 63 -3.74 -2.46 -19.01
CA THR A 63 -2.64 -1.58 -19.42
C THR A 63 -2.44 -0.41 -18.46
N ASP A 64 -3.52 0.27 -18.04
CA ASP A 64 -3.44 1.36 -17.05
C ASP A 64 -2.96 0.85 -15.67
N LEU A 65 -3.33 -0.37 -15.28
CA LEU A 65 -2.87 -0.99 -14.05
C LEU A 65 -1.39 -1.35 -14.10
N LEU A 66 -0.94 -1.93 -15.21
CA LEU A 66 0.48 -2.25 -15.45
C LEU A 66 1.35 -0.98 -15.43
N GLN A 67 0.90 0.08 -16.08
CA GLN A 67 1.62 1.36 -16.06
C GLN A 67 1.71 1.93 -14.64
N TRP A 68 0.62 1.86 -13.87
CA TRP A 68 0.65 2.25 -12.46
C TRP A 68 1.63 1.40 -11.66
N GLU A 69 1.63 0.08 -11.84
CA GLU A 69 2.57 -0.86 -11.21
C GLU A 69 4.03 -0.51 -11.51
N GLU A 70 4.37 -0.19 -12.76
CA GLU A 70 5.74 0.21 -13.13
C GLU A 70 6.18 1.47 -12.39
N GLU A 71 5.32 2.47 -12.29
CA GLU A 71 5.67 3.73 -11.63
C GLU A 71 5.77 3.60 -10.11
N VAL A 72 4.92 2.79 -9.47
CA VAL A 72 5.04 2.52 -8.03
C VAL A 72 6.17 1.55 -7.70
N ASN A 73 6.43 0.53 -8.53
CA ASN A 73 7.53 -0.41 -8.31
C ASN A 73 8.91 0.16 -8.65
N ALA A 74 9.00 1.15 -9.56
CA ALA A 74 10.26 1.84 -9.85
C ALA A 74 10.89 2.51 -8.61
N VAL A 75 10.16 2.65 -7.50
CA VAL A 75 10.67 3.18 -6.22
C VAL A 75 11.22 2.09 -5.30
N SER A 76 10.80 0.82 -5.48
CA SER A 76 11.13 -0.24 -4.52
C SER A 76 12.61 -0.67 -4.53
N VAL A 77 13.40 -0.24 -5.52
CA VAL A 77 14.85 -0.50 -5.56
C VAL A 77 15.67 0.56 -4.80
N ALA A 78 15.06 1.64 -4.28
CA ALA A 78 15.80 2.71 -3.60
C ALA A 78 15.64 2.75 -2.06
N GLY A 79 14.87 1.84 -1.44
CA GLY A 79 14.48 2.04 -0.03
C GLY A 79 14.18 0.81 0.82
N GLN A 80 14.57 -0.41 0.42
CA GLN A 80 14.52 -1.55 1.35
C GLN A 80 15.65 -1.44 2.39
N GLN A 81 15.45 -0.58 3.40
CA GLN A 81 15.95 -0.89 4.73
C GLN A 81 15.00 -1.94 5.33
N PRO A 82 15.50 -3.13 5.72
CA PRO A 82 14.71 -4.07 6.49
C PRO A 82 14.51 -3.49 7.91
N SER A 83 13.41 -2.78 8.13
CA SER A 83 12.96 -2.44 9.48
C SER A 83 12.28 -3.67 10.09
N GLN A 84 13.09 -4.64 10.51
CA GLN A 84 12.71 -5.71 11.41
C GLN A 84 13.72 -5.74 12.56
N ASP A 85 13.52 -4.88 13.55
CA ASP A 85 13.88 -5.21 14.93
C ASP A 85 12.97 -4.39 15.87
N VAL A 86 11.79 -4.93 16.15
CA VAL A 86 11.05 -4.59 17.35
C VAL A 86 11.49 -5.58 18.42
N GLN A 87 12.68 -5.37 18.98
CA GLN A 87 13.00 -5.95 20.27
C GLN A 87 12.07 -5.35 21.33
N ALA A 88 10.95 -6.03 21.54
CA ALA A 88 10.16 -5.92 22.76
C ALA A 88 11.01 -6.48 23.91
N THR A 89 11.86 -5.64 24.49
CA THR A 89 12.57 -5.99 25.73
C THR A 89 11.59 -5.82 26.89
N GLN A 90 10.84 -6.88 27.18
CA GLN A 90 10.24 -7.07 28.49
C GLN A 90 11.33 -7.52 29.45
N SER A 91 11.71 -6.67 30.39
CA SER A 91 12.42 -7.08 31.61
C SER A 91 11.95 -6.23 32.78
N ALA A 92 10.89 -6.71 33.44
CA ALA A 92 10.64 -6.42 34.83
C ALA A 92 11.70 -7.19 35.66
N THR A 93 12.40 -6.51 36.56
CA THR A 93 12.80 -6.99 37.91
C THR A 93 13.93 -6.13 38.48
N GLY A 94 13.64 -5.47 39.61
CA GLY A 94 14.52 -5.49 40.77
C GLY A 94 15.43 -4.29 41.02
N ALA A 95 15.21 -3.65 42.18
CA ALA A 95 16.10 -2.76 42.94
C ALA A 95 16.39 -1.40 42.30
N ASP A 96 16.39 -0.26 42.98
CA ASP A 96 16.68 0.06 44.38
C ASP A 96 16.07 1.44 44.67
N LEU A 97 15.44 1.61 45.83
CA LEU A 97 14.88 2.89 46.28
C LEU A 97 15.68 3.36 47.49
N PRO A 98 16.52 4.41 47.38
CA PRO A 98 16.97 5.13 48.56
C PRO A 98 16.02 6.29 48.86
N ASP A 99 15.25 6.07 49.91
CA ASP A 99 15.05 6.95 51.07
C ASP A 99 15.31 8.46 50.88
N SER A 100 14.24 9.26 51.00
CA SER A 100 14.26 10.61 51.60
C SER A 100 12.82 11.06 51.85
N ARG A 101 12.19 10.51 52.91
CA ARG A 101 10.93 11.06 53.44
C ARG A 101 11.27 12.17 54.42
N GLU A 102 11.64 13.33 53.88
CA GLU A 102 11.75 14.57 54.63
C GLU A 102 10.36 14.93 55.19
N GLY A 103 10.22 14.82 56.50
CA GLY A 103 9.03 15.18 57.23
C GLY A 103 8.84 16.70 57.24
N TYR A 104 7.73 17.16 56.69
CA TYR A 104 7.12 18.40 57.13
C TYR A 104 5.99 18.07 58.10
N SER A 105 6.25 18.33 59.37
CA SER A 105 5.25 18.50 60.42
C SER A 105 4.44 19.76 60.10
N GLU A 106 3.12 19.63 60.02
CA GLU A 106 2.18 20.74 60.20
C GLU A 106 1.60 20.67 61.62
N PRO A 107 1.56 21.81 62.32
CA PRO A 107 0.32 22.21 63.00
C PRO A 107 -0.31 23.47 62.40
#